data_AF-A0A7J4QUW4-F1
#
_entry.id   AF-A0A7J4QUW4-F1
#
_cell.length_a   1.000
_cell.length_b   1.000
_cell.length_c   1.000
_cell.angle_alpha   90.00
_cell.angle_beta   90.00
_cell.angle_gamma   90.00
#
_symmetry.space_group_name_H-M   'P 1'
#
loop_
_entity.id
_entity.type
_entity.pdbx_description
1 polymer ?
#
loop_
_entity_poly.entity_id
_entity_poly.type
_entity_poly.pdbx_seq_one_letter_code
_entity_poly.pdbx_strand_id
1 'polypeptide(L)'
;MVQFNLDDERTWKGLLALGLLLNLIVCFTSDLGLDTHVKMAVDAEGGLAWGDLRPDVAGQSDPTDIGERTVLPIYAGSEASIKAFALLSFILLIGYVYCAVGERTAAILSISPALIFSVGRGYEEVYFALMFALAFALFTGLWSTHRRLLQNLLG
;
A
#
# COMPACT_ATOMS: atom_id res chain seq x y z
N MET A 1 25.85 -8.36 -24.88
CA MET A 1 24.99 -8.04 -23.72
C MET A 1 24.10 -6.88 -24.12
N VAL A 2 22.77 -7.08 -24.14
CA VAL A 2 21.84 -5.97 -24.31
C VAL A 2 21.91 -5.16 -23.02
N GLN A 3 22.56 -4.00 -23.06
CA GLN A 3 22.53 -3.07 -21.92
C GLN A 3 21.11 -2.53 -21.81
N PHE A 4 20.56 -2.53 -20.59
CA PHE A 4 19.31 -1.85 -20.28
C PHE A 4 19.49 -0.37 -20.62
N ASN A 5 18.81 0.10 -21.67
CA ASN A 5 18.88 1.50 -22.06
C ASN A 5 17.94 2.31 -21.18
N LEU A 6 18.48 2.94 -20.13
CA LEU A 6 17.71 3.75 -19.19
C LEU A 6 17.27 5.09 -19.79
N ASP A 7 17.76 5.45 -20.97
CA ASP A 7 17.31 6.64 -21.69
C ASP A 7 16.09 6.36 -22.58
N ASP A 8 15.79 5.09 -22.88
CA ASP A 8 14.64 4.70 -23.69
C ASP A 8 13.35 4.68 -22.84
N GLU A 9 12.34 5.44 -23.28
CA GLU A 9 11.00 5.42 -22.68
C GLU A 9 10.36 4.02 -22.67
N ARG A 10 10.64 3.20 -23.68
CA ARG A 10 10.06 1.85 -23.76
C ARG A 10 10.50 0.98 -22.60
N THR A 11 11.73 1.17 -22.12
CA THR A 11 12.26 0.46 -20.96
C THR A 11 11.48 0.83 -19.70
N TRP A 12 11.17 2.11 -19.49
CA TRP A 12 10.40 2.58 -18.33
C TRP A 12 8.94 2.12 -18.37
N LYS A 13 8.29 2.14 -19.54
CA LYS A 13 6.95 1.55 -19.73
C LYS A 13 6.95 0.06 -19.43
N GLY A 14 7.99 -0.66 -19.87
CA GLY A 14 8.17 -2.08 -19.58
C GLY A 14 8.33 -2.36 -18.08
N LEU A 15 9.14 -1.55 -17.38
CA LEU A 15 9.33 -1.66 -15.93
C LEU A 15 8.04 -1.35 -15.16
N LEU A 16 7.30 -0.31 -15.57
CA LEU A 16 6.02 0.02 -14.97
C LEU A 16 5.03 -1.14 -15.14
N ALA A 17 4.90 -1.67 -16.36
CA ALA A 17 4.05 -2.81 -16.64
C ALA A 17 4.45 -4.06 -15.84
N LEU A 18 5.76 -4.33 -15.71
CA LEU A 18 6.29 -5.40 -14.89
C LEU A 18 5.91 -5.22 -13.41
N GLY A 19 6.11 -4.03 -12.85
CA GLY A 19 5.76 -3.74 -11.45
C GLY A 19 4.25 -3.90 -11.18
N LEU A 20 3.40 -3.41 -12.08
CA LEU A 20 1.95 -3.61 -11.99
C LEU A 20 1.57 -5.10 -12.02
N LEU A 21 2.16 -5.86 -12.95
CA LEU A 21 1.91 -7.29 -13.10
C LEU A 21 2.41 -8.09 -11.88
N LEU A 22 3.56 -7.75 -11.32
CA LEU A 22 4.08 -8.38 -10.10
C LEU A 22 3.12 -8.17 -8.91
N ASN A 23 2.66 -6.94 -8.70
CA ASN A 23 1.69 -6.62 -7.63
C ASN A 23 0.35 -7.34 -7.82
N LEU A 24 -0.09 -7.52 -9.07
CA LEU A 24 -1.28 -8.31 -9.38
C LEU A 24 -1.06 -9.79 -9.04
N ILE A 25 0.06 -10.39 -9.47
CA ILE A 25 0.36 -11.81 -9.25
C ILE A 25 0.42 -12.13 -7.75
N VAL A 26 1.08 -11.31 -6.95
CA VAL A 26 1.21 -11.58 -5.50
C VAL A 26 -0.12 -11.58 -4.76
N CYS A 27 -1.15 -10.91 -5.27
CA CYS A 27 -2.50 -11.01 -4.69
C CYS A 27 -3.06 -12.44 -4.77
N PHE A 28 -2.67 -13.21 -5.79
CA PHE A 28 -3.13 -14.58 -5.99
C PHE A 28 -2.17 -15.64 -5.46
N THR A 29 -0.89 -15.31 -5.30
CA THR A 29 0.14 -16.30 -4.92
C THR A 29 0.67 -16.15 -3.50
N SER A 30 0.54 -14.98 -2.87
CA SER A 30 0.95 -14.78 -1.47
C SER A 30 -0.20 -15.07 -0.53
N ASP A 31 0.04 -15.78 0.57
CA ASP A 31 -0.86 -15.78 1.71
C ASP A 31 -0.86 -14.40 2.39
N LEU A 32 -1.86 -14.16 3.24
CA LEU A 32 -1.87 -12.99 4.11
C LEU A 32 -0.65 -13.00 5.04
N GLY A 33 -0.21 -11.81 5.42
CA GLY A 33 0.85 -11.68 6.40
C GLY A 33 0.35 -11.89 7.83
N LEU A 34 1.30 -12.15 8.73
CA LEU A 34 1.00 -12.36 10.15
C LEU A 34 0.27 -11.14 10.76
N ASP A 35 0.74 -9.93 10.45
CA ASP A 35 0.12 -8.70 10.94
C ASP A 35 -1.35 -8.58 10.50
N THR A 36 -1.64 -8.92 9.23
CA THR A 36 -3.02 -8.97 8.72
C THR A 36 -3.86 -10.02 9.45
N HIS A 37 -3.33 -11.22 9.69
CA HIS A 37 -4.04 -12.25 10.45
C HIS A 37 -4.33 -11.83 11.89
N VAL A 38 -3.38 -11.17 12.56
CA VAL A 38 -3.60 -10.64 13.91
C VAL A 38 -4.73 -9.60 13.89
N LYS A 39 -4.77 -8.72 12.89
CA LYS A 39 -5.83 -7.71 12.74
C LYS A 39 -7.20 -8.33 12.43
N MET A 40 -7.25 -9.41 11.66
CA MET A 40 -8.48 -10.15 11.37
C MET A 40 -8.99 -10.96 12.58
N ALA A 41 -8.13 -11.27 13.54
CA ALA A 41 -8.48 -12.03 14.74
C ALA A 41 -9.00 -11.16 15.89
N VAL A 42 -9.04 -9.83 15.70
CA VAL A 42 -9.59 -8.89 16.67
C VAL A 42 -11.11 -9.07 16.75
N ASP A 43 -11.63 -9.22 17.96
CA ASP A 43 -13.07 -9.34 18.22
C ASP A 43 -13.80 -7.98 18.15
N ALA A 44 -15.10 -7.97 18.45
CA ALA A 44 -15.91 -6.75 18.39
C ALA A 44 -15.53 -5.73 19.47
N GLU A 45 -14.93 -6.20 20.57
CA GLU A 45 -14.49 -5.43 21.72
C GLU A 45 -13.02 -4.97 21.58
N GLY A 46 -12.32 -5.34 20.50
CA GLY A 46 -10.93 -4.98 20.25
C GLY A 46 -9.90 -5.95 20.84
N GLY A 47 -10.35 -7.08 21.40
CA GLY A 47 -9.54 -8.10 22.05
C GLY A 47 -9.00 -9.15 21.10
N LEU A 48 -7.92 -9.83 21.55
CA LEU A 48 -7.37 -11.00 20.89
C LEU A 48 -7.68 -12.26 21.70
N ALA A 49 -8.06 -13.34 21.00
CA ALA A 49 -8.42 -14.62 21.63
C ALA A 49 -7.29 -15.27 22.46
N TRP A 50 -6.05 -14.79 22.31
CA TRP A 50 -4.86 -15.31 22.97
C TRP A 50 -4.17 -14.28 23.90
N GLY A 51 -4.83 -13.17 24.21
CA GLY A 51 -4.31 -12.14 25.11
C GLY A 51 -3.47 -11.06 24.42
N ASP A 52 -3.12 -10.01 25.19
CA ASP A 52 -2.33 -8.90 24.65
C ASP A 52 -0.92 -9.34 24.22
N LEU A 53 -0.45 -8.79 23.09
CA LEU A 53 0.89 -9.03 22.57
C LEU A 53 1.94 -8.10 23.21
N ARG A 54 1.52 -7.09 23.98
CA ARG A 54 2.42 -6.09 24.56
C ARG A 54 2.12 -5.84 26.06
N PRO A 55 2.28 -6.87 26.90
CA PRO A 55 2.00 -6.77 28.33
C PRO A 55 2.85 -5.69 29.01
N ASP A 56 2.29 -5.06 30.05
CA ASP A 56 2.96 -4.02 30.84
C ASP A 56 4.30 -4.48 31.43
N VAL A 57 4.41 -5.78 31.72
CA VAL A 57 5.64 -6.40 32.24
C VAL A 57 6.18 -7.39 31.22
N ALA A 58 7.37 -7.10 30.69
CA ALA A 58 8.05 -7.98 29.75
C ALA A 58 8.26 -9.39 30.34
N GLY A 59 7.86 -10.42 29.59
CA GLY A 59 8.00 -11.83 30.01
C GLY A 59 6.89 -12.34 30.93
N GLN A 60 5.89 -11.52 31.24
CA GLN A 60 4.65 -11.98 31.86
C GLN A 60 3.51 -11.92 30.85
N SER A 61 2.61 -12.89 30.91
CA SER A 61 1.37 -12.90 30.14
C SER A 61 0.22 -12.96 31.13
N ASP A 62 -0.69 -11.99 31.06
CA ASP A 62 -1.92 -11.99 31.85
C ASP A 62 -3.05 -12.62 31.01
N PRO A 63 -3.58 -13.79 31.40
CA PRO A 63 -4.67 -14.44 30.67
C PRO A 63 -6.00 -13.69 30.76
N THR A 64 -6.11 -12.68 31.63
CA THR A 64 -7.29 -11.81 31.76
C THR A 64 -7.18 -10.52 30.97
N ASP A 65 -5.98 -10.18 30.49
CA ASP A 65 -5.74 -9.05 29.61
C ASP A 65 -5.82 -9.48 28.14
N ILE A 66 -6.97 -9.20 27.53
CA ILE A 66 -7.23 -9.48 26.11
C ILE A 66 -6.57 -8.46 25.17
N GLY A 67 -6.07 -7.34 25.71
CA GLY A 67 -5.60 -6.18 24.97
C GLY A 67 -6.73 -5.42 24.26
N GLU A 68 -6.49 -4.14 23.94
CA GLU A 68 -7.41 -3.35 23.11
C GLU A 68 -6.67 -2.90 21.84
N ARG A 69 -7.21 -3.27 20.67
CA ARG A 69 -6.66 -2.96 19.35
C ARG A 69 -7.70 -2.25 18.50
N THR A 70 -7.36 -1.05 18.04
CA THR A 70 -8.10 -0.41 16.96
C THR A 70 -7.54 -0.87 15.62
N VAL A 71 -8.38 -1.55 14.83
CA VAL A 71 -8.04 -1.99 13.48
C VAL A 71 -8.90 -1.26 12.44
N LEU A 72 -8.39 -1.11 11.22
CA LEU A 72 -9.19 -0.56 10.13
C LEU A 72 -10.39 -1.49 9.85
N PRO A 73 -11.60 -0.96 9.56
CA PRO A 73 -12.79 -1.76 9.32
C PRO A 73 -12.65 -2.80 8.18
N ILE A 74 -11.69 -2.59 7.28
CA ILE A 74 -11.41 -3.52 6.19
C ILE A 74 -10.96 -4.90 6.67
N TYR A 75 -10.32 -4.99 7.84
CA TYR A 75 -9.83 -6.26 8.38
C TYR A 75 -10.93 -7.16 8.93
N ALA A 76 -12.17 -6.66 9.06
CA ALA A 76 -13.34 -7.50 9.28
C ALA A 76 -13.83 -8.21 7.99
N GLY A 77 -13.26 -7.86 6.83
CA GLY A 77 -13.61 -8.44 5.54
C GLY A 77 -12.95 -9.80 5.26
N SER A 78 -13.28 -10.38 4.11
CA SER A 78 -12.59 -11.58 3.62
C SER A 78 -11.16 -11.27 3.16
N GLU A 79 -10.29 -12.28 3.13
CA GLU A 79 -8.95 -12.17 2.56
C GLU A 79 -8.95 -11.54 1.16
N ALA A 80 -9.88 -11.99 0.31
CA ALA A 80 -10.01 -11.46 -1.05
C ALA A 80 -10.34 -9.96 -1.04
N SER A 81 -11.19 -9.50 -0.12
CA SER A 81 -11.54 -8.08 -0.01
C SER A 81 -10.36 -7.22 0.47
N ILE A 82 -9.57 -7.72 1.41
CA ILE A 82 -8.38 -7.04 1.92
C ILE A 82 -7.36 -6.88 0.80
N LYS A 83 -7.05 -7.96 0.07
CA LYS A 83 -6.10 -7.92 -1.05
C LYS A 83 -6.61 -7.06 -2.21
N ALA A 84 -7.90 -7.12 -2.53
CA ALA A 84 -8.49 -6.29 -3.57
C ALA A 84 -8.34 -4.78 -3.25
N PHE A 85 -8.55 -4.40 -2.00
CA PHE A 85 -8.41 -3.01 -1.58
C PHE A 85 -6.94 -2.57 -1.47
N ALA A 86 -6.04 -3.46 -1.04
CA ALA A 86 -4.59 -3.24 -1.10
C ALA A 86 -4.12 -2.97 -2.54
N LEU A 87 -4.56 -3.82 -3.48
CA LEU A 87 -4.26 -3.66 -4.90
C LEU A 87 -4.86 -2.37 -5.48
N LEU A 88 -6.12 -2.05 -5.13
CA LEU A 88 -6.76 -0.81 -5.57
C LEU A 88 -5.98 0.42 -5.06
N SER A 89 -5.60 0.42 -3.79
CA SER A 89 -4.83 1.50 -3.17
C SER A 89 -3.46 1.66 -3.84
N PHE A 90 -2.80 0.54 -4.17
CA PHE A 90 -1.58 0.53 -4.96
C PHE A 90 -1.78 1.14 -6.35
N ILE A 91 -2.81 0.72 -7.09
CA ILE A 91 -3.10 1.27 -8.43
C ILE A 91 -3.36 2.78 -8.36
N LEU A 92 -4.11 3.24 -7.37
CA LEU A 92 -4.35 4.67 -7.15
C LEU A 92 -3.06 5.43 -6.83
N LEU A 93 -2.19 4.86 -5.99
CA LEU A 93 -0.89 5.45 -5.66
C LEU A 93 0.00 5.56 -6.90
N ILE A 94 0.15 4.48 -7.67
CA ILE A 94 0.98 4.49 -8.89
C ILE A 94 0.39 5.43 -9.94
N GLY A 95 -0.93 5.44 -10.12
CA GLY A 95 -1.61 6.36 -11.03
C GLY A 95 -1.40 7.82 -10.63
N TYR A 96 -1.49 8.13 -9.33
CA TYR A 96 -1.19 9.47 -8.82
C TYR A 96 0.27 9.86 -9.10
N VAL A 97 1.24 9.01 -8.75
CA VAL A 97 2.67 9.30 -8.96
C VAL A 97 3.00 9.45 -10.45
N TYR A 98 2.39 8.63 -11.31
CA TYR A 98 2.54 8.73 -12.76
C TYR A 98 2.11 10.11 -13.27
N CYS A 99 0.95 10.59 -12.84
CA CYS A 99 0.41 11.88 -13.28
C CYS A 99 1.11 13.09 -12.65
N ALA A 100 1.52 12.99 -11.38
CA ALA A 100 2.01 14.14 -10.62
C ALA A 100 3.53 14.30 -10.65
N VAL A 101 4.28 13.20 -10.77
CA VAL A 101 5.75 13.18 -10.70
C VAL A 101 6.37 12.67 -11.99
N GLY A 102 5.78 11.63 -12.59
CA GLY A 102 6.15 11.11 -13.90
C GLY A 102 6.38 9.60 -13.94
N GLU A 103 6.51 9.08 -15.16
CA GLU A 103 6.59 7.65 -15.47
C GLU A 103 7.74 6.94 -14.76
N ARG A 104 8.95 7.53 -14.76
CA ARG A 104 10.14 6.90 -14.19
C ARG A 104 9.99 6.63 -12.69
N THR A 105 9.48 7.61 -11.95
CA THR A 105 9.24 7.47 -10.50
C THR A 105 8.13 6.47 -10.23
N ALA A 106 7.06 6.47 -11.04
CA ALA A 106 5.99 5.48 -10.93
C ALA A 106 6.50 4.05 -11.17
N ALA A 107 7.38 3.86 -12.16
CA ALA A 107 7.99 2.57 -12.47
C ALA A 107 8.91 2.06 -11.34
N ILE A 108 9.75 2.93 -10.76
CA ILE A 108 10.61 2.56 -9.63
C ILE A 108 9.77 2.18 -8.41
N LEU A 109 8.72 2.95 -8.13
CA LEU A 109 7.84 2.69 -7.00
C LEU A 109 7.08 1.37 -7.19
N SER A 110 6.56 1.10 -8.39
CA SER A 110 5.77 -0.12 -8.66
C SER A 110 6.57 -1.41 -8.53
N ILE A 111 7.87 -1.40 -8.82
CA ILE A 111 8.75 -2.57 -8.66
C ILE A 111 9.35 -2.68 -7.25
N SER A 112 9.05 -1.75 -6.34
CA SER A 112 9.65 -1.76 -5.01
C SER A 112 9.24 -3.03 -4.23
N PRO A 113 10.20 -3.77 -3.65
CA PRO A 113 9.89 -4.99 -2.91
C PRO A 113 8.93 -4.74 -1.75
N ALA A 114 9.07 -3.59 -1.07
CA ALA A 114 8.22 -3.23 0.06
C ALA A 114 6.74 -3.14 -0.34
N LEU A 115 6.42 -2.51 -1.49
CA LEU A 115 5.03 -2.43 -1.95
C LEU A 115 4.51 -3.77 -2.45
N ILE A 116 5.34 -4.54 -3.17
CA ILE A 116 4.96 -5.89 -3.62
C ILE A 116 4.59 -6.77 -2.42
N PHE A 117 5.41 -6.75 -1.36
CA PHE A 117 5.12 -7.49 -0.13
C PHE A 117 3.88 -6.96 0.59
N SER A 118 3.77 -5.64 0.76
CA SER A 118 2.64 -5.01 1.46
C SER A 118 1.30 -5.34 0.77
N VAL A 119 1.24 -5.20 -0.56
CA VAL A 119 0.05 -5.52 -1.36
C VAL A 119 -0.31 -7.00 -1.28
N GLY A 120 0.66 -7.89 -1.51
CA GLY A 120 0.40 -9.33 -1.49
C GLY A 120 -0.03 -9.87 -0.11
N ARG A 121 0.52 -9.29 0.97
CA ARG A 121 0.27 -9.70 2.36
C ARG A 121 -0.93 -9.00 3.00
N GLY A 122 -1.52 -8.01 2.33
CA GLY A 122 -2.66 -7.23 2.83
C GLY A 122 -2.31 -6.26 3.96
N TYR A 123 -1.05 -5.81 4.02
CA TYR A 123 -0.59 -4.90 5.06
C TYR A 123 -1.03 -3.45 4.82
N GLU A 124 -0.88 -2.61 5.83
CA GLU A 124 -1.37 -1.22 5.82
C GLU A 124 -0.44 -0.24 5.13
N GLU A 125 0.83 -0.60 4.86
CA GLU A 125 1.80 0.37 4.35
C GLU A 125 1.40 0.92 2.99
N VAL A 126 0.70 0.13 2.15
CA VAL A 126 0.15 0.63 0.89
C VAL A 126 -0.92 1.71 1.09
N TYR A 127 -1.74 1.58 2.13
CA TYR A 127 -2.76 2.59 2.48
C TYR A 127 -2.10 3.85 3.01
N PHE A 128 -1.11 3.70 3.90
CA PHE A 128 -0.36 4.83 4.44
C PHE A 128 0.47 5.53 3.36
N ALA A 129 1.06 4.79 2.41
CA ALA A 129 1.78 5.36 1.29
C ALA A 129 0.85 6.20 0.39
N LEU A 130 -0.34 5.69 0.07
CA LEU A 130 -1.35 6.46 -0.66
C LEU A 130 -1.77 7.70 0.12
N MET A 131 -2.05 7.57 1.41
CA MET A 131 -2.51 8.69 2.22
C MET A 131 -1.44 9.76 2.39
N PHE A 132 -0.19 9.35 2.58
CA PHE A 132 0.95 10.24 2.62
C PHE A 132 1.13 10.96 1.28
N ALA A 133 1.04 10.26 0.16
CA ALA A 133 1.14 10.87 -1.17
C ALA A 133 0.06 11.94 -1.39
N LEU A 134 -1.18 11.67 -0.97
CA LEU A 134 -2.29 12.62 -1.06
C LEU A 134 -2.11 13.82 -0.11
N ALA A 135 -1.72 13.58 1.15
CA ALA A 135 -1.43 14.64 2.10
C ALA A 135 -0.28 15.55 1.63
N PHE A 136 0.78 14.96 1.09
CA PHE A 136 1.91 15.68 0.51
C PHE A 136 1.48 16.51 -0.71
N ALA A 137 0.62 15.97 -1.57
CA ALA A 137 0.05 16.68 -2.72
C ALA A 137 -0.69 17.96 -2.29
N LEU A 138 -1.51 17.83 -1.24
CA LEU A 138 -2.30 18.93 -0.69
C LEU A 138 -1.39 19.98 -0.05
N PHE A 139 -0.41 19.56 0.75
CA PHE A 139 0.49 20.46 1.45
C PHE A 139 1.41 21.24 0.51
N THR A 140 1.91 20.60 -0.55
CA THR A 140 2.85 21.23 -1.50
C THR A 140 2.15 21.99 -2.62
N GLY A 141 0.82 21.88 -2.75
CA GLY A 141 0.09 22.50 -3.85
C GLY A 141 0.43 21.93 -5.23
N LEU A 142 1.05 20.74 -5.31
CA LEU A 142 1.39 20.08 -6.58
C LEU A 142 0.17 19.97 -7.52
N TRP A 143 -1.01 19.78 -6.92
CA TRP A 143 -2.30 19.73 -7.61
C TRP A 143 -2.71 21.09 -8.23
N SER A 144 -2.39 22.20 -7.57
CA SER A 144 -2.69 23.56 -8.03
C SER A 144 -1.84 23.95 -9.24
N THR A 145 -0.57 23.55 -9.25
CA THR A 145 0.38 23.88 -10.32
C THR A 145 -0.01 23.21 -11.64
N HIS A 146 -0.43 21.94 -11.60
CA HIS A 146 -0.90 21.23 -12.79
C HIS A 146 -2.25 21.75 -13.32
N ARG A 147 -3.19 22.14 -12.45
CA ARG A 147 -4.47 22.73 -12.89
C ARG A 147 -4.32 24.11 -13.51
N ARG A 148 -3.37 24.94 -13.05
CA ARG A 148 -3.05 26.23 -13.68
C ARG A 148 -2.53 26.07 -15.11
N LEU A 149 -1.69 25.06 -15.38
CA LEU A 149 -1.21 24.78 -16.74
C LEU A 149 -2.37 24.38 -17.68
N LEU A 150 -3.29 23.53 -17.23
CA LEU A 150 -4.47 23.16 -18.01
C LEU A 150 -5.44 24.32 -18.23
N GLN A 151 -5.63 25.18 -17.23
CA GLN A 151 -6.43 26.39 -17.36
C GLN A 151 -5.81 27.41 -18.32
N ASN A 152 -4.48 27.53 -18.34
CA ASN A 152 -3.76 28.42 -19.26
C ASN A 152 -3.63 27.88 -20.69
N LEU A 153 -3.81 26.56 -20.90
CA LEU A 153 -3.82 25.95 -22.24
C LEU A 153 -5.22 25.95 -22.88
N LEU A 154 -6.26 26.09 -22.06
CA LEU A 154 -7.66 26.16 -22.50
C LEU A 154 -8.23 27.59 -22.45
N GLY A 155 -7.37 28.59 -22.24
CA GLY A 155 -7.67 30.03 -22.29
C GLY A 155 -6.87 30.71 -23.38
#